data_AF-A0A956BRW1-F1
#
_entry.id   AF-A0A956BRW1-F1
#
_cell.length_a   1.000
_cell.length_b   1.000
_cell.length_c   1.000
_cell.angle_alpha   90.00
_cell.angle_beta   90.00
_cell.angle_gamma   90.00
#
_symmetry.space_group_name_H-M   'P 1'
#
loop_
_entity.id
_entity.type
_entity.pdbx_description
1 polymer ?
#
loop_
_entity_poly.entity_id
_entity_poly.type
_entity_poly.pdbx_seq_one_letter_code
_entity_poly.pdbx_strand_id
1 'polypeptide(L)'
;MPGTVVLANYHGLGNYYAAVITAVTGNQLSVLYADGDTETLGTDAVLPDRLTPPLPGAIAQSSGDYQPVNIEHRVGHALGVVYPDGRRLWTSVALARVTADQLPANVYTPTAAVPFGEVGSLVQAQYSGDGHWYEAVVGDIVGDMRRVVYADGSSEDRPLEALRAGGIAVGAHIEARTRQSPEWLPGTVLLRASHGVQVELASGERRWAAVGLVRVPPTP
;
A
#
# COMPACT_ATOMS: atom_id res chain seq x y z
N MET A 1 -3.05 -4.59 -17.73
CA MET A 1 -2.61 -6.00 -17.60
C MET A 1 -2.67 -6.37 -16.12
N PRO A 2 -2.79 -7.64 -15.73
CA PRO A 2 -2.63 -8.02 -14.32
C PRO A 2 -1.29 -7.49 -13.76
N GLY A 3 -1.30 -6.98 -12.54
CA GLY A 3 -0.16 -6.31 -11.90
C GLY A 3 -0.05 -4.80 -12.21
N THR A 4 -0.88 -4.23 -13.09
CA THR A 4 -0.90 -2.77 -13.32
C THR A 4 -1.48 -2.05 -12.10
N VAL A 5 -0.77 -1.03 -11.60
CA VAL A 5 -1.24 -0.14 -10.52
C VAL A 5 -2.16 0.93 -11.10
N VAL A 6 -3.29 1.15 -10.46
CA VAL A 6 -4.38 2.01 -10.93
C VAL A 6 -5.05 2.75 -9.77
N LEU A 7 -5.91 3.70 -10.12
CA LEU A 7 -6.92 4.26 -9.22
C LEU A 7 -8.29 3.74 -9.65
N ALA A 8 -8.99 3.04 -8.77
CA ALA A 8 -10.28 2.41 -9.06
C ALA A 8 -11.43 3.09 -8.32
N ASN A 9 -12.54 3.35 -9.01
CA ASN A 9 -13.75 4.00 -8.49
C ASN A 9 -14.58 3.00 -7.68
N TYR A 10 -14.42 3.02 -6.35
CA TYR A 10 -15.08 2.08 -5.47
C TYR A 10 -16.60 2.20 -5.55
N HIS A 11 -17.26 1.10 -5.93
CA HIS A 11 -18.71 1.02 -6.13
C HIS A 11 -19.31 2.10 -7.04
N GLY A 12 -18.51 2.72 -7.91
CA GLY A 12 -18.96 3.79 -8.80
C GLY A 12 -19.32 5.11 -8.09
N LEU A 13 -18.92 5.31 -6.84
CA LEU A 13 -19.36 6.43 -6.00
C LEU A 13 -18.58 7.74 -6.22
N GLY A 14 -17.65 7.76 -7.18
CA GLY A 14 -16.80 8.92 -7.48
C GLY A 14 -15.58 9.05 -6.58
N ASN A 15 -15.33 8.05 -5.72
CA ASN A 15 -14.16 8.00 -4.85
C ASN A 15 -13.18 6.95 -5.37
N TYR A 16 -11.95 7.38 -5.62
CA TYR A 16 -10.92 6.58 -6.25
C TYR A 16 -9.85 6.18 -5.24
N TYR A 17 -9.47 4.90 -5.30
CA TYR A 17 -8.55 4.27 -4.37
C TYR A 17 -7.42 3.57 -5.11
N ALA A 18 -6.23 3.52 -4.51
CA ALA A 18 -5.10 2.81 -5.09
C ALA A 18 -5.38 1.30 -5.13
N ALA A 19 -5.18 0.71 -6.30
CA ALA A 19 -5.45 -0.70 -6.53
C ALA A 19 -4.46 -1.32 -7.54
N VAL A 20 -4.48 -2.64 -7.62
CA VAL A 20 -3.77 -3.45 -8.61
C VAL A 20 -4.79 -4.22 -9.44
N ILE A 21 -4.67 -4.20 -10.77
CA ILE A 21 -5.48 -5.07 -11.64
C ILE A 21 -5.05 -6.51 -11.40
N THR A 22 -5.98 -7.40 -11.07
CA THR A 22 -5.72 -8.82 -10.81
C THR A 22 -6.13 -9.73 -11.96
N ALA A 23 -7.15 -9.33 -12.74
CA ALA A 23 -7.61 -10.02 -13.93
C ALA A 23 -8.25 -9.06 -14.95
N VAL A 24 -8.32 -9.50 -16.21
CA VAL A 24 -8.97 -8.77 -17.30
C VAL A 24 -9.93 -9.73 -18.01
N THR A 25 -11.21 -9.39 -18.05
CA THR A 25 -12.26 -10.20 -18.67
C THR A 25 -13.12 -9.33 -19.58
N GLY A 26 -12.86 -9.36 -20.89
CA GLY A 26 -13.54 -8.47 -21.84
C GLY A 26 -13.30 -7.00 -21.50
N ASN A 27 -14.37 -6.24 -21.26
CA ASN A 27 -14.30 -4.82 -20.84
C ASN A 27 -14.39 -4.63 -19.31
N GLN A 28 -14.14 -5.68 -18.54
CA GLN A 28 -14.12 -5.64 -17.08
C GLN A 28 -12.72 -5.91 -16.55
N LEU A 29 -12.40 -5.24 -15.44
CA LEU A 29 -11.15 -5.36 -14.71
C LEU A 29 -11.46 -5.79 -13.29
N SER A 30 -10.90 -6.92 -12.86
CA SER A 30 -10.87 -7.25 -11.43
C SER A 30 -9.71 -6.51 -10.79
N VAL A 31 -9.97 -5.87 -9.67
CA VAL A 31 -9.00 -5.06 -8.92
C VAL A 31 -8.89 -5.54 -7.49
N LEU A 32 -7.70 -5.36 -6.91
CA LEU A 32 -7.40 -5.51 -5.50
C LEU A 32 -6.96 -4.15 -4.98
N TYR A 33 -7.75 -3.57 -4.09
CA TYR A 33 -7.43 -2.31 -3.41
C TYR A 33 -6.28 -2.51 -2.42
N ALA A 34 -5.54 -1.44 -2.15
CA ALA A 34 -4.38 -1.47 -1.26
C ALA A 34 -4.72 -1.87 0.19
N ASP A 35 -6.00 -1.75 0.60
CA ASP A 35 -6.49 -2.19 1.91
C ASP A 35 -6.92 -3.67 1.96
N GLY A 36 -6.93 -4.35 0.81
CA GLY A 36 -7.27 -5.77 0.68
C GLY A 36 -8.65 -6.07 0.11
N ASP A 37 -9.51 -5.07 -0.08
CA ASP A 37 -10.81 -5.29 -0.73
C ASP A 37 -10.64 -5.60 -2.23
N THR A 38 -11.63 -6.26 -2.81
CA THR A 38 -11.63 -6.61 -4.23
C THR A 38 -12.95 -6.24 -4.89
N GLU A 39 -12.88 -5.90 -6.18
CA GLU A 39 -14.05 -5.53 -6.97
C GLU A 39 -13.82 -5.86 -8.45
N THR A 40 -14.89 -6.00 -9.22
CA THR A 40 -14.81 -6.06 -10.69
C THR A 40 -15.55 -4.87 -11.28
N LEU A 41 -14.83 -4.08 -12.07
CA LEU A 41 -15.26 -2.77 -12.56
C LEU A 41 -15.20 -2.71 -14.08
N GLY A 42 -15.99 -1.82 -14.67
CA GLY A 42 -15.79 -1.40 -16.08
C GLY A 42 -14.46 -0.66 -16.25
N THR A 43 -13.90 -0.69 -17.45
CA THR A 43 -12.66 0.03 -17.78
C THR A 43 -12.77 1.55 -17.60
N ASP A 44 -13.97 2.11 -17.68
CA ASP A 44 -14.31 3.52 -17.44
C ASP A 44 -14.27 3.93 -15.96
N ALA A 45 -14.36 2.97 -15.05
CA ALA A 45 -14.26 3.17 -13.60
C ALA A 45 -12.81 3.02 -13.08
N VAL A 46 -11.84 2.83 -13.96
CA VAL A 46 -10.43 2.64 -13.60
C VAL A 46 -9.56 3.67 -14.32
N LEU A 47 -8.80 4.44 -13.55
CA LEU A 47 -7.86 5.44 -14.03
C LEU A 47 -6.42 4.93 -13.89
N PRO A 48 -5.48 5.40 -14.73
CA PRO A 48 -4.06 5.26 -14.44
C PRO A 48 -3.74 5.78 -13.03
N ASP A 49 -2.69 5.27 -12.40
CA ASP A 49 -2.22 5.80 -11.13
C ASP A 49 -1.78 7.26 -11.29
N ARG A 50 -2.67 8.20 -10.98
CA ARG A 50 -2.47 9.65 -11.08
C ARG A 50 -2.33 10.30 -9.71
N LEU A 51 -2.16 9.50 -8.66
CA LEU A 51 -1.97 9.99 -7.30
C LEU A 51 -0.55 10.57 -7.17
N THR A 52 -0.36 11.73 -7.80
CA THR A 52 0.89 12.49 -7.88
C THR A 52 0.76 13.77 -7.06
N PRO A 53 1.38 13.83 -5.86
CA PRO A 53 1.36 15.01 -5.02
C PRO A 53 2.05 16.24 -5.68
N PRO A 54 1.67 17.47 -5.28
CA PRO A 54 0.66 17.79 -4.30
C PRO A 54 -0.76 17.72 -4.85
N LEU A 55 -1.71 17.16 -4.10
CA LEU A 55 -3.12 17.13 -4.45
C LEU A 55 -4.03 16.99 -3.22
N PRO A 56 -5.28 17.48 -3.25
CA PRO A 56 -6.24 17.21 -2.20
C PRO A 56 -6.65 15.73 -2.19
N GLY A 57 -7.05 15.25 -1.02
CA GLY A 57 -7.61 13.92 -0.83
C GLY A 57 -8.32 13.82 0.52
N ALA A 58 -8.65 12.61 0.92
CA ALA A 58 -9.16 12.35 2.27
C ALA A 58 -8.62 11.03 2.82
N ILE A 59 -8.35 11.01 4.12
CA ILE A 59 -7.81 9.85 4.83
C ILE A 59 -8.88 9.24 5.73
N ALA A 60 -9.08 7.93 5.62
CA ALA A 60 -9.93 7.16 6.49
C ALA A 60 -9.45 7.26 7.95
N GLN A 61 -10.38 7.55 8.86
CA GLN A 61 -10.17 7.57 10.29
C GLN A 61 -10.64 6.25 10.91
N SER A 62 -10.24 5.98 12.14
CA SER A 62 -10.69 4.79 12.88
C SER A 62 -12.21 4.75 13.12
N SER A 63 -12.90 5.89 13.04
CA SER A 63 -14.37 5.98 13.08
C SER A 63 -15.05 5.51 11.80
N GLY A 64 -14.28 5.29 10.71
CA GLY A 64 -14.80 5.03 9.37
C GLY A 64 -15.04 6.29 8.52
N ASP A 65 -14.98 7.48 9.13
CA ASP A 65 -15.12 8.74 8.41
C ASP A 65 -13.85 9.09 7.65
N TYR A 66 -14.00 9.87 6.57
CA TYR A 66 -12.88 10.40 5.81
C TYR A 66 -12.68 11.87 6.13
N GLN A 67 -11.47 12.20 6.59
CA GLN A 67 -11.10 13.58 6.87
C GLN A 67 -10.33 14.17 5.68
N PRO A 68 -10.68 15.37 5.19
CA PRO A 68 -9.96 16.00 4.09
C PRO A 68 -8.52 16.34 4.50
N VAL A 69 -7.60 16.17 3.56
CA VAL A 69 -6.17 16.49 3.70
C VAL A 69 -5.62 17.05 2.39
N ASN A 70 -4.49 17.73 2.46
CA ASN A 70 -3.59 17.90 1.32
C ASN A 70 -2.53 16.78 1.36
N ILE A 71 -2.41 16.01 0.29
CA ILE A 71 -1.33 15.02 0.13
C ILE A 71 -0.14 15.77 -0.45
N GLU A 72 0.97 15.86 0.29
CA GLU A 72 2.17 16.61 -0.10
C GLU A 72 3.29 15.70 -0.62
N HIS A 73 3.34 14.46 -0.14
CA HIS A 73 4.40 13.52 -0.49
C HIS A 73 3.82 12.13 -0.75
N ARG A 74 4.46 11.41 -1.67
CA ARG A 74 4.22 9.99 -1.89
C ARG A 74 5.54 9.27 -2.07
N VAL A 75 5.70 8.18 -1.33
CA VAL A 75 6.83 7.27 -1.44
C VAL A 75 6.27 5.86 -1.39
N GLY A 76 6.30 5.15 -2.52
CA GLY A 76 5.69 3.82 -2.61
C GLY A 76 4.21 3.85 -2.22
N HIS A 77 3.87 3.12 -1.15
CA HIS A 77 2.54 3.13 -0.53
C HIS A 77 2.34 4.23 0.51
N ALA A 78 3.40 4.88 1.01
CA ALA A 78 3.28 5.88 2.06
C ALA A 78 2.96 7.26 1.49
N LEU A 79 2.13 8.01 2.22
CA LEU A 79 1.69 9.36 1.90
C LEU A 79 2.01 10.29 3.06
N GLY A 80 2.70 11.40 2.77
CA GLY A 80 2.82 12.52 3.68
C GLY A 80 1.64 13.46 3.46
N VAL A 81 0.86 13.71 4.50
CA VAL A 81 -0.39 14.49 4.43
C VAL A 81 -0.42 15.62 5.44
N VAL A 82 -1.14 16.68 5.09
CA VAL A 82 -1.37 17.85 5.93
C VAL A 82 -2.87 18.06 6.10
N TYR A 83 -3.31 18.12 7.34
CA TYR A 83 -4.70 18.39 7.71
C TYR A 83 -5.00 19.89 7.66
N PRO A 84 -6.28 20.30 7.56
CA PRO A 84 -6.67 21.71 7.55
C PRO A 84 -6.23 22.49 8.81
N ASP A 85 -6.03 21.80 9.93
CA ASP A 85 -5.52 22.37 11.19
C ASP A 85 -3.98 22.55 11.19
N GLY A 86 -3.30 22.20 10.09
CA GLY A 86 -1.84 22.27 9.93
C GLY A 86 -1.09 21.04 10.45
N ARG A 87 -1.77 20.06 11.05
CA ARG A 87 -1.14 18.82 11.51
C ARG A 87 -0.61 18.02 10.33
N ARG A 88 0.65 17.58 10.42
CA ARG A 88 1.31 16.74 9.43
C ARG A 88 1.43 15.32 9.94
N LEU A 89 1.18 14.34 9.08
CA LEU A 89 1.43 12.93 9.39
C LEU A 89 1.73 12.11 8.14
N TRP A 90 2.34 10.96 8.35
CA TRP A 90 2.48 9.94 7.32
C TRP A 90 1.42 8.86 7.48
N THR A 91 0.91 8.35 6.37
CA THR A 91 -0.11 7.30 6.28
C THR A 91 0.11 6.43 5.04
N SER A 92 -0.83 5.55 4.71
CA SER A 92 -0.77 4.70 3.50
C SER A 92 -1.83 5.09 2.47
N VAL A 93 -1.55 4.80 1.20
CA VAL A 93 -2.53 4.80 0.11
C VAL A 93 -3.73 3.89 0.40
N ALA A 94 -3.58 2.87 1.26
CA ALA A 94 -4.67 2.00 1.70
C ALA A 94 -5.76 2.76 2.48
N LEU A 95 -5.44 3.92 3.06
CA LEU A 95 -6.39 4.75 3.80
C LEU A 95 -6.85 5.98 3.01
N ALA A 96 -6.30 6.20 1.81
CA ALA A 96 -6.52 7.42 1.05
C ALA A 96 -7.56 7.24 -0.05
N ARG A 97 -8.41 8.25 -0.20
CA ARG A 97 -9.28 8.42 -1.37
C ARG A 97 -9.10 9.79 -1.99
N VAL A 98 -9.36 9.86 -3.29
CA VAL A 98 -9.35 11.09 -4.10
C VAL A 98 -10.56 11.09 -5.03
N THR A 99 -10.91 12.25 -5.58
CA THR A 99 -11.95 12.38 -6.61
C THR A 99 -11.32 12.66 -7.98
N ALA A 100 -12.01 12.29 -9.06
CA ALA A 100 -11.44 12.38 -10.42
C ALA A 100 -11.13 13.82 -10.87
N ASP A 101 -11.90 14.80 -10.40
CA ASP A 101 -11.71 16.23 -10.68
C ASP A 101 -10.45 16.82 -10.03
N GLN A 102 -9.93 16.16 -9.00
CA GLN A 102 -8.73 16.57 -8.26
C GLN A 102 -7.45 15.93 -8.80
N LEU A 103 -7.57 14.91 -9.65
CA LEU A 103 -6.43 14.17 -10.16
C LEU A 103 -5.73 14.93 -11.27
N PRO A 104 -4.39 15.08 -11.21
CA PRO A 104 -3.64 15.69 -12.29
C PRO A 104 -3.59 14.76 -13.51
N ALA A 105 -3.22 15.30 -14.67
CA ALA A 105 -3.18 14.53 -15.91
C ALA A 105 -2.03 13.51 -15.95
N ASN A 106 -0.94 13.77 -15.24
CA ASN A 106 0.27 12.95 -15.27
C ASN A 106 0.13 11.69 -14.41
N VAL A 107 0.70 10.60 -14.92
CA VAL A 107 0.81 9.32 -14.20
C VAL A 107 1.93 9.43 -13.17
N TYR A 108 1.68 8.92 -11.97
CA TYR A 108 2.65 8.81 -10.91
C TYR A 108 3.83 7.98 -11.36
N THR A 109 5.03 8.54 -11.19
CA THR A 109 6.29 7.85 -11.45
C THR A 109 7.00 7.68 -10.12
N PRO A 110 7.28 6.44 -9.67
CA PRO A 110 8.02 6.21 -8.45
C PRO A 110 9.37 6.92 -8.47
N THR A 111 9.70 7.59 -7.36
CA THR A 111 11.03 8.18 -7.15
C THR A 111 12.11 7.10 -7.10
N ALA A 112 13.35 7.48 -7.44
CA ALA A 112 14.51 6.60 -7.30
C ALA A 112 14.64 6.02 -5.89
N ALA A 113 15.26 4.84 -5.78
CA ALA A 113 15.49 4.18 -4.51
C ALA A 113 16.29 5.10 -3.57
N VAL A 114 15.72 5.35 -2.38
CA VAL A 114 16.35 6.13 -1.32
C VAL A 114 17.27 5.23 -0.50
N PRO A 115 18.44 5.71 -0.04
CA PRO A 115 19.35 4.94 0.81
C PRO A 115 18.66 4.36 2.05
N PHE A 116 19.07 3.14 2.44
CA PHE A 116 18.47 2.43 3.58
C PHE A 116 18.51 3.26 4.87
N GLY A 117 17.36 3.33 5.55
CA GLY A 117 17.23 3.99 6.86
C GLY A 117 16.97 5.50 6.79
N GLU A 118 16.98 6.08 5.59
CA GLU A 118 16.63 7.48 5.32
C GLU A 118 15.14 7.65 5.06
N VAL A 119 14.62 8.88 5.26
CA VAL A 119 13.22 9.22 4.95
C VAL A 119 12.93 8.95 3.48
N GLY A 120 11.91 8.14 3.23
CA GLY A 120 11.51 7.67 1.91
C GLY A 120 12.13 6.32 1.50
N SER A 121 12.96 5.71 2.34
CA SER A 121 13.47 4.37 2.05
C SER A 121 12.39 3.30 2.26
N LEU A 122 12.27 2.41 1.27
CA LEU A 122 11.46 1.19 1.36
C LEU A 122 12.21 0.16 2.21
N VAL A 123 11.55 -0.35 3.24
CA VAL A 123 12.13 -1.28 4.22
C VAL A 123 11.15 -2.40 4.54
N GLN A 124 11.68 -3.50 5.09
CA GLN A 124 10.88 -4.41 5.90
C GLN A 124 11.14 -4.06 7.36
N ALA A 125 10.10 -3.70 8.10
CA ALA A 125 10.20 -3.37 9.51
C ALA A 125 9.63 -4.51 10.36
N GLN A 126 10.37 -4.92 11.37
CA GLN A 126 9.90 -5.90 12.34
C GLN A 126 8.84 -5.24 13.22
N TYR A 127 7.60 -5.72 13.14
CA TYR A 127 6.47 -5.21 13.90
C TYR A 127 6.62 -5.61 15.37
N SER A 128 6.44 -4.64 16.27
CA SER A 128 6.62 -4.89 17.71
C SER A 128 5.59 -5.84 18.31
N GLY A 129 4.39 -5.91 17.73
CA GLY A 129 3.28 -6.69 18.27
C GLY A 129 3.41 -8.21 18.06
N ASP A 130 4.08 -8.65 17.00
CA ASP A 130 4.17 -10.08 16.65
C ASP A 130 5.56 -10.56 16.19
N GLY A 131 6.55 -9.66 16.09
CA GLY A 131 7.91 -9.98 15.67
C GLY A 131 8.08 -10.36 14.20
N HIS A 132 7.02 -10.31 13.38
CA HIS A 132 7.09 -10.54 11.94
C HIS A 132 7.55 -9.28 11.22
N TRP A 133 8.01 -9.45 9.98
CA TRP A 133 8.48 -8.34 9.16
C TRP A 133 7.41 -7.94 8.16
N TYR A 134 7.10 -6.65 8.10
CA TYR A 134 6.11 -6.09 7.20
C TYR A 134 6.75 -5.03 6.32
N GLU A 135 6.26 -4.89 5.09
CA GLU A 135 6.72 -3.82 4.23
C GLU A 135 6.29 -2.45 4.78
N ALA A 136 7.24 -1.53 4.84
CA ALA A 136 7.05 -0.19 5.33
C ALA A 136 7.93 0.81 4.58
N VAL A 137 7.66 2.09 4.79
CA VAL A 137 8.52 3.19 4.36
C VAL A 137 8.94 3.98 5.58
N VAL A 138 10.21 4.40 5.66
CA VAL A 138 10.65 5.36 6.69
C VAL A 138 10.01 6.72 6.38
N GLY A 139 9.07 7.15 7.20
CA GLY A 139 8.39 8.45 7.04
C GLY A 139 9.10 9.58 7.78
N ASP A 140 9.78 9.28 8.89
CA ASP A 140 10.47 10.29 9.70
C ASP A 140 11.66 9.69 10.48
N ILE A 141 12.55 10.55 10.96
CA ILE A 141 13.69 10.19 11.81
C ILE A 141 13.59 10.97 13.12
N VAL A 142 13.48 10.25 14.23
CA VAL A 142 13.34 10.82 15.58
C VAL A 142 14.49 10.31 16.45
N GLY A 143 15.57 11.09 16.53
CA GLY A 143 16.82 10.64 17.16
C GLY A 143 17.38 9.43 16.41
N ASP A 144 17.60 8.33 17.13
CA ASP A 144 18.10 7.07 16.54
C ASP A 144 16.98 6.18 15.94
N MET A 145 15.72 6.57 16.14
CA MET A 145 14.55 5.81 15.72
C MET A 145 14.04 6.26 14.35
N ARG A 146 13.47 5.33 13.59
CA ARG A 146 12.79 5.60 12.32
C ARG A 146 11.30 5.40 12.55
N ARG A 147 10.51 6.42 12.27
CA ARG A 147 9.05 6.25 12.19
C ARG A 147 8.74 5.56 10.87
N VAL A 148 8.34 4.29 10.95
CA VAL A 148 7.97 3.50 9.77
C VAL A 148 6.47 3.57 9.56
N VAL A 149 6.04 3.61 8.29
CA VAL A 149 4.63 3.53 7.90
C VAL A 149 4.40 2.27 7.09
N TYR A 150 3.64 1.35 7.67
CA TYR A 150 3.28 0.08 7.09
C TYR A 150 2.27 0.25 5.95
N ALA A 151 2.21 -0.74 5.06
CA ALA A 151 1.30 -0.69 3.92
C ALA A 151 -0.19 -0.66 4.29
N ASP A 152 -0.57 -1.09 5.49
CA ASP A 152 -1.94 -0.97 6.02
C ASP A 152 -2.27 0.42 6.58
N GLY A 153 -1.28 1.30 6.68
CA GLY A 153 -1.42 2.67 7.19
C GLY A 153 -1.09 2.82 8.68
N SER A 154 -0.81 1.73 9.39
CA SER A 154 -0.26 1.81 10.75
C SER A 154 1.18 2.34 10.74
N SER A 155 1.64 2.85 11.88
CA SER A 155 3.00 3.37 12.03
C SER A 155 3.55 3.14 13.43
N GLU A 156 4.85 2.93 13.54
CA GLU A 156 5.54 2.88 14.83
C GLU A 156 6.99 3.37 14.70
N ASP A 157 7.62 3.68 15.83
CA ASP A 157 9.03 4.05 15.87
C ASP A 157 9.87 2.78 16.08
N ARG A 158 10.78 2.49 15.15
CA ARG A 158 11.67 1.31 15.20
C ARG A 158 13.14 1.73 15.15
N PRO A 159 14.02 1.05 15.89
CA PRO A 159 15.45 1.26 15.74
C PRO A 159 15.95 0.62 14.42
N LEU A 160 17.14 1.03 13.95
CA LEU A 160 17.65 0.59 12.65
C LEU A 160 17.84 -0.94 12.58
N GLU A 161 18.21 -1.60 13.69
CA GLU A 161 18.35 -3.05 13.78
C GLU A 161 17.03 -3.83 13.61
N ALA A 162 15.88 -3.16 13.78
CA ALA A 162 14.57 -3.73 13.51
C ALA A 162 14.10 -3.46 12.06
N LEU A 163 15.00 -3.01 11.18
CA LEU A 163 14.72 -2.74 9.76
C LEU A 163 15.62 -3.59 8.85
N ARG A 164 15.10 -3.96 7.69
CA ARG A 164 15.85 -4.56 6.57
C ARG A 164 15.64 -3.71 5.32
N ALA A 165 16.67 -3.61 4.48
CA ALA A 165 16.58 -2.84 3.24
C ALA A 165 15.64 -3.51 2.23
N GLY A 166 14.87 -2.69 1.51
CA GLY A 166 13.97 -3.14 0.45
C GLY A 166 12.60 -3.59 0.96
N GLY A 167 11.70 -3.87 0.01
CA GLY A 167 10.36 -4.38 0.30
C GLY A 167 10.28 -5.91 0.23
N ILE A 168 9.06 -6.42 0.12
CA ILE A 168 8.83 -7.86 -0.10
C ILE A 168 9.22 -8.21 -1.54
N ALA A 169 10.25 -9.06 -1.69
CA ALA A 169 10.79 -9.45 -2.98
C ALA A 169 10.05 -10.63 -3.61
N VAL A 170 10.15 -10.75 -4.95
CA VAL A 170 9.76 -11.98 -5.66
C VAL A 170 10.62 -13.14 -5.15
N GLY A 171 10.00 -14.30 -4.95
CA GLY A 171 10.61 -15.49 -4.35
C GLY A 171 10.65 -15.48 -2.83
N ALA A 172 10.24 -14.41 -2.15
CA ALA A 172 10.18 -14.40 -0.69
C ALA A 172 9.16 -15.42 -0.16
N HIS A 173 9.55 -16.15 0.88
CA HIS A 173 8.63 -16.92 1.71
C HIS A 173 7.89 -15.98 2.65
N ILE A 174 6.57 -15.99 2.55
CA ILE A 174 5.69 -15.09 3.27
C ILE A 174 4.50 -15.85 3.85
N GLU A 175 3.74 -15.16 4.69
CA GLU A 175 2.38 -15.51 5.01
C GLU A 175 1.46 -14.40 4.49
N ALA A 176 0.35 -14.80 3.86
CA ALA A 176 -0.62 -13.89 3.31
C ALA A 176 -2.02 -14.21 3.85
N ARG A 177 -2.80 -13.15 4.11
CA ARG A 177 -4.22 -13.26 4.44
C ARG A 177 -5.06 -12.42 3.48
N THR A 178 -6.37 -12.44 3.67
CA THR A 178 -7.29 -11.52 2.99
C THR A 178 -8.15 -10.80 4.04
N ARG A 179 -8.88 -9.76 3.63
CA ARG A 179 -9.91 -9.17 4.50
C ARG A 179 -10.99 -10.18 4.88
N GLN A 180 -11.35 -11.08 3.96
CA GLN A 180 -12.43 -12.06 4.14
C GLN A 180 -12.00 -13.30 4.94
N SER A 181 -10.71 -13.63 4.93
CA SER A 181 -10.13 -14.75 5.65
C SER A 181 -8.89 -14.27 6.41
N PRO A 182 -9.00 -14.02 7.73
CA PRO A 182 -7.94 -13.42 8.53
C PRO A 182 -6.79 -14.38 8.86
N GLU A 183 -6.94 -15.67 8.54
CA GLU A 183 -5.90 -16.68 8.69
C GLU A 183 -4.70 -16.37 7.78
N TRP A 184 -3.51 -16.45 8.38
CA TRP A 184 -2.23 -16.29 7.70
C TRP A 184 -1.83 -17.61 7.06
N LEU A 185 -1.77 -17.63 5.73
CA LEU A 185 -1.43 -18.82 4.97
C LEU A 185 -0.02 -18.68 4.37
N PRO A 186 0.86 -19.69 4.53
CA PRO A 186 2.20 -19.63 3.99
C PRO A 186 2.19 -19.72 2.46
N GLY A 187 3.14 -19.03 1.83
CA GLY A 187 3.29 -19.05 0.38
C GLY A 187 4.59 -18.39 -0.08
N THR A 188 4.73 -18.33 -1.41
CA THR A 188 5.87 -17.73 -2.09
C THR A 188 5.40 -16.64 -3.04
N VAL A 189 6.09 -15.50 -3.03
CA VAL A 189 5.77 -14.39 -3.94
C VAL A 189 6.19 -14.73 -5.37
N LEU A 190 5.24 -14.72 -6.31
CA LEU A 190 5.47 -14.94 -7.74
C LEU A 190 5.68 -13.63 -8.50
N LEU A 191 4.91 -12.59 -8.18
CA LEU A 191 4.95 -11.29 -8.84
C LEU A 191 4.79 -10.17 -7.81
N ARG A 192 5.39 -9.01 -8.10
CA ARG A 192 5.32 -7.81 -7.28
C ARG A 192 4.78 -6.63 -8.11
N ALA A 193 3.71 -6.01 -7.63
CA ALA A 193 3.16 -4.74 -8.12
C ALA A 193 3.03 -3.78 -6.94
N SER A 194 3.27 -2.47 -7.08
CA SER A 194 3.48 -1.54 -5.93
C SER A 194 2.63 -1.81 -4.67
N HIS A 195 1.33 -2.09 -4.80
CA HIS A 195 0.41 -2.27 -3.66
C HIS A 195 -0.10 -3.71 -3.49
N GLY A 196 0.37 -4.66 -4.30
CA GLY A 196 -0.05 -6.06 -4.24
C GLY A 196 1.02 -7.05 -4.68
N VAL A 197 0.91 -8.28 -4.20
CA VAL A 197 1.75 -9.40 -4.64
C VAL A 197 0.89 -10.53 -5.15
N GLN A 198 1.34 -11.21 -6.21
CA GLN A 198 0.80 -12.52 -6.55
C GLN A 198 1.57 -13.55 -5.75
N VAL A 199 0.85 -14.43 -5.07
CA VAL A 199 1.39 -15.46 -4.17
C VAL A 199 0.91 -16.82 -4.64
N GLU A 200 1.82 -17.80 -4.63
CA GLU A 200 1.48 -19.21 -4.64
C GLU A 200 1.47 -19.72 -3.20
N LEU A 201 0.29 -20.07 -2.71
CA LEU A 201 0.12 -20.62 -1.37
C LEU A 201 0.66 -22.06 -1.32
N ALA A 202 0.96 -22.55 -0.12
CA ALA A 202 1.40 -23.94 0.08
C ALA A 202 0.37 -24.99 -0.39
N SER A 203 -0.91 -24.60 -0.52
CA SER A 203 -1.97 -25.42 -1.11
C SER A 203 -1.87 -25.57 -2.64
N GLY A 204 -1.01 -24.80 -3.30
CA GLY A 204 -0.93 -24.66 -4.77
C GLY A 204 -1.88 -23.61 -5.35
N GLU A 205 -2.74 -22.99 -4.52
CA GLU A 205 -3.58 -21.87 -4.96
C GLU A 205 -2.73 -20.65 -5.31
N ARG A 206 -3.02 -20.02 -6.44
CA ARG A 206 -2.44 -18.73 -6.82
C ARG A 206 -3.45 -17.62 -6.64
N ARG A 207 -3.07 -16.58 -5.91
CA ARG A 207 -3.94 -15.41 -5.70
C ARG A 207 -3.14 -14.12 -5.55
N TRP A 208 -3.83 -13.00 -5.67
CA TRP A 208 -3.28 -11.69 -5.30
C TRP A 208 -3.58 -11.40 -3.82
N ALA A 209 -2.64 -10.74 -3.15
CA ALA A 209 -2.80 -10.22 -1.79
C ALA A 209 -2.29 -8.78 -1.72
N ALA A 210 -2.97 -7.92 -0.97
CA ALA A 210 -2.52 -6.56 -0.74
C ALA A 210 -1.26 -6.59 0.11
N VAL A 211 -0.29 -5.71 -0.14
CA VAL A 211 0.99 -5.72 0.59
C VAL A 211 0.78 -5.56 2.10
N GLY A 212 -0.21 -4.78 2.54
CA GLY A 212 -0.58 -4.64 3.96
C GLY A 212 -1.16 -5.91 4.60
N LEU A 213 -1.47 -6.94 3.80
CA LEU A 213 -1.96 -8.25 4.25
C LEU A 213 -0.94 -9.37 3.99
N VAL A 214 0.33 -9.01 3.90
CA VAL A 214 1.46 -9.93 3.75
C VAL A 214 2.50 -9.65 4.82
N ARG A 215 3.05 -10.70 5.41
CA ARG A 215 4.14 -10.64 6.38
C ARG A 215 5.21 -11.67 6.08
N VAL A 216 6.45 -11.37 6.42
CA VAL A 216 7.56 -12.32 6.37
C VAL A 216 7.78 -12.84 7.79
N PRO A 217 7.69 -14.16 8.02
CA PRO A 217 7.99 -14.75 9.33
C PRO A 217 9.41 -14.38 9.82
N PRO A 218 9.63 -14.29 11.14
CA PRO A 218 10.99 -14.22 11.66
C PRO A 218 11.76 -15.46 11.18
N THR A 219 13.05 -15.27 10.87
CA THR A 219 13.93 -16.40 10.58
C THR A 219 13.97 -17.29 11.84
N PRO A 220 13.77 -18.62 11.71
CA PRO A 220 13.85 -19.53 12.86
C PRO A 220 15.25 -19.55 13.49
#